data_AF-A0A357VK83-F1
#
_entry.id   AF-A0A357VK83-F1
#
_cell.length_a   1.000
_cell.length_b   1.000
_cell.length_c   1.000
_cell.angle_alpha   90.00
_cell.angle_beta   90.00
_cell.angle_gamma   90.00
#
_symmetry.space_group_name_H-M   'P 1'
#
loop_
_entity.id
_entity.type
_entity.pdbx_description
1 polymer ?
#
loop_
_entity_poly.entity_id
_entity_poly.type
_entity_poly.pdbx_seq_one_letter_code
_entity_poly.pdbx_strand_id
1 'polypeptide(L)' 'MEVKEITCIVCPLGCRIKVEMEGGEIKSIKGYSCPKGLEYAKNEVTMPKRMVTTSVRAKGGHLPLLSV' A
#
# COMPACT_ATOMS: atom_id res chain seq x y z
N MET A 1 8.49 -21.41 -3.07
CA MET A 1 8.97 -20.18 -2.39
C MET A 1 8.83 -19.05 -3.37
N GLU A 2 7.98 -18.08 -3.08
CA GLU A 2 7.79 -16.88 -3.90
C GLU A 2 8.44 -15.71 -3.19
N VAL A 3 9.40 -15.07 -3.85
CA VAL A 3 10.05 -13.87 -3.32
C VAL A 3 9.50 -12.67 -4.07
N LYS A 4 8.88 -11.74 -3.35
CA LYS A 4 8.38 -10.47 -3.90
C LYS A 4 9.25 -9.32 -3.42
N GLU A 5 9.67 -8.48 -4.37
CA GLU A 5 10.38 -7.24 -4.08
C GLU A 5 9.41 -6.06 -4.14
N ILE A 6 9.45 -5.21 -3.12
CA ILE A 6 8.52 -4.09 -2.96
C ILE A 6 9.31 -2.86 -2.52
N THR A 7 8.95 -1.69 -3.00
CA THR A 7 9.55 -0.44 -2.56
C THR A 7 8.59 0.27 -1.62
N CYS A 8 9.06 0.63 -0.43
CA CYS A 8 8.26 1.37 0.53
C CYS A 8 7.96 2.78 -0.01
N ILE A 9 6.70 3.08 -0.33
CA ILE A 9 6.27 4.40 -0.81
C ILE A 9 5.82 5.34 0.33
N VAL A 10 5.90 4.89 1.58
CA VAL A 10 5.40 5.63 2.75
C VAL A 10 6.31 6.80 3.14
N CYS A 11 7.60 6.70 2.85
CA CYS A 11 8.59 7.72 3.19
C CYS A 11 9.54 7.99 2.02
N PRO A 12 10.14 9.18 1.94
CA PRO A 12 11.02 9.57 0.83
C PRO A 12 12.30 8.71 0.71
N LEU A 13 12.65 7.94 1.75
CA LEU A 13 13.79 7.02 1.73
C LEU A 13 13.61 5.86 0.74
N GLY A 14 12.38 5.42 0.48
CA GLY A 14 12.14 4.40 -0.54
C GLY A 14 12.81 3.04 -0.28
N CYS A 15 12.72 2.50 0.95
CA CYS A 15 13.38 1.23 1.31
C CYS A 15 12.96 0.09 0.37
N ARG A 16 13.93 -0.67 -0.15
CA ARG A 16 13.68 -1.88 -0.94
C ARG A 16 13.50 -3.08 -0.03
N ILE A 17 12.26 -3.56 0.07
CA ILE A 17 11.83 -4.62 0.97
C ILE A 17 11.66 -5.91 0.16
N LYS A 18 12.27 -7.00 0.63
CA LYS A 18 12.07 -8.35 0.10
C LYS A 18 11.14 -9.13 1.03
N VAL A 19 10.07 -9.67 0.48
CA VAL A 19 9.08 -10.49 1.18
C VAL A 19 9.12 -11.90 0.63
N GLU A 20 9.42 -12.87 1.49
CA GLU A 20 9.44 -14.29 1.19
C GLU A 20 8.09 -14.89 1.59
N MET A 21 7.36 -15.42 0.62
CA MET A 21 6.07 -16.08 0.79
C MET A 21 6.17 -17.58 0.51
N GLU A 22 5.43 -18.38 1.27
CA GLU A 22 5.30 -19.81 1.10
C GLU A 22 3.85 -20.20 1.31
N GLY A 23 3.19 -20.79 0.30
CA GLY A 23 1.81 -21.25 0.42
C GLY A 23 0.75 -20.15 0.68
N GLY A 24 1.07 -18.88 0.42
CA GLY A 24 0.19 -17.75 0.72
C GLY A 24 0.44 -17.07 2.08
N GLU A 25 1.36 -17.59 2.89
CA GLU A 25 1.75 -17.01 4.17
C GLU A 25 3.10 -16.29 4.07
N ILE A 26 3.27 -15.21 4.86
CA ILE A 26 4.51 -14.43 4.90
C ILE A 26 5.49 -15.11 5.85
N LYS A 27 6.60 -15.61 5.32
CA LYS A 27 7.64 -16.32 6.09
C LYS A 27 8.72 -15.37 6.60
N SER A 28 9.10 -14.37 5.79
CA SER A 28 10.13 -13.40 6.18
C SER A 28 10.01 -12.09 5.40
N ILE A 29 10.35 -10.99 6.06
CA ILE A 29 10.41 -9.64 5.49
C ILE A 29 11.79 -9.06 5.82
N LYS A 30 12.55 -8.61 4.82
CA LYS A 30 13.90 -8.04 4.97
C LYS A 30 14.04 -6.75 4.17
N GLY A 31 14.93 -5.84 4.59
CA GLY A 31 15.21 -4.60 3.86
C GLY A 31 14.33 -3.39 4.23
N TYR A 32 13.66 -3.42 5.38
CA TYR A 32 12.96 -2.26 5.95
C TYR A 32 13.86 -1.55 6.97
N SER A 33 13.81 -0.21 7.01
CA SER A 33 14.53 0.60 8.01
C SER A 33 13.62 1.14 9.10
N CYS A 34 12.31 0.92 9.02
CA CYS A 34 11.33 1.44 9.96
C CYS A 34 10.11 0.50 10.11
N PRO A 35 9.39 0.56 11.25
CA PRO A 35 8.19 -0.25 11.47
C PRO A 35 7.09 0.00 10.43
N LYS A 36 6.96 1.26 9.97
CA LYS A 36 6.01 1.63 8.91
C LYS A 36 6.27 0.89 7.59
N GLY A 37 7.55 0.67 7.24
CA GLY A 37 7.92 -0.07 6.04
C GLY A 37 7.52 -1.54 6.13
N LEU A 38 7.68 -2.14 7.31
CA LEU A 38 7.24 -3.52 7.56
C LEU A 38 5.71 -3.65 7.44
N GLU A 39 4.96 -2.75 8.06
CA GLU A 39 3.49 -2.73 7.95
C GLU A 39 3.02 -2.52 6.52
N TYR A 40 3.65 -1.60 5.77
CA TYR A 40 3.33 -1.36 4.38
C TYR A 40 3.60 -2.60 3.51
N ALA A 41 4.78 -3.21 3.63
CA ALA A 41 5.13 -4.41 2.87
C ALA A 41 4.18 -5.58 3.17
N LYS A 42 3.78 -5.75 4.43
CA LYS A 42 2.80 -6.77 4.82
C LYS A 42 1.44 -6.51 4.15
N ASN A 43 0.91 -5.29 4.26
CA ASN A 43 -0.38 -4.92 3.67
C ASN A 43 -0.36 -5.01 2.14
N GLU A 44 0.71 -4.57 1.48
CA GLU A 44 0.80 -4.57 0.02
C GLU A 44 0.80 -5.99 -0.56
N VAL A 45 1.34 -6.95 0.19
CA VAL A 45 1.42 -8.36 -0.23
C VAL A 45 0.13 -9.13 0.08
N THR A 46 -0.55 -8.80 1.18
CA THR A 46 -1.79 -9.49 1.58
C THR A 46 -3.04 -8.88 0.97
N MET A 47 -3.15 -7.55 0.97
CA MET A 47 -4.34 -6.82 0.52
C MET A 47 -3.96 -5.41 0.04
N PRO A 48 -3.50 -5.27 -1.21
CA PRO A 48 -3.02 -3.99 -1.72
C PRO A 48 -4.19 -3.00 -1.89
N LYS A 49 -4.26 -2.02 -0.99
CA LYS A 49 -5.30 -0.98 -1.00
C LYS A 49 -4.85 0.19 -1.87
N ARG A 50 -5.72 0.64 -2.77
CA ARG A 50 -5.54 1.86 -3.55
C ARG A 50 -6.73 2.77 -3.30
N MET A 51 -6.45 4.04 -3.01
CA MET A 51 -7.51 5.03 -2.87
C MET A 51 -8.04 5.36 -4.27
N VAL A 52 -9.34 5.17 -4.46
CA VAL A 52 -10.04 5.57 -5.68
C VAL A 52 -10.77 6.87 -5.35
N THR A 53 -10.25 8.00 -5.84
CA THR A 53 -10.96 9.28 -5.74
C THR A 53 -12.06 9.29 -6.79
N THR A 54 -13.29 9.58 -6.36
CA THR A 54 -14.41 9.79 -7.27
C THR A 54 -15.08 11.12 -6.95
N SER A 55 -15.90 11.60 -7.87
CA SER A 55 -16.68 12.83 -7.68
C SER A 55 -18.16 12.49 -7.77
N VAL A 56 -18.94 13.01 -6.83
CA VAL A 56 -20.40 12.86 -6.86
C VAL A 56 -21.07 14.18 -7.21
N ARG A 57 -22.18 14.09 -7.95
CA ARG A 57 -22.99 15.27 -8.28
C ARG A 57 -23.72 15.76 -7.03
N ALA A 58 -23.51 17.01 -6.67
CA ALA A 58 -24.23 17.65 -5.56
C ALA A 58 -25.50 18.33 -6.09
N LYS A 59 -26.68 17.90 -5.62
CA LYS A 59 -27.94 18.61 -5.90
C LYS A 59 -28.05 19.80 -4.96
N GLY A 60 -28.20 21.00 -5.52
CA GLY A 60 -28.36 22.25 -4.75
C GLY A 60 -27.08 22.75 -4.05
N GLY A 61 -25.92 22.17 -4.37
CA GLY A 61 -24.63 22.65 -3.88
C GLY A 61 -24.14 23.87 -4.65
N HIS A 62 -23.29 24.68 -4.02
CA HIS A 62 -22.65 25.83 -4.69
C HIS A 62 -21.76 25.40 -5.87
N LEU A 63 -21.15 24.20 -5.76
CA LEU A 63 -20.39 23.54 -6.82
C LEU A 63 -21.16 22.33 -7.37
N PRO A 64 -21.08 22.03 -8.68
CA PRO A 64 -21.82 20.93 -9.30
C PRO A 64 -21.31 19.54 -8.92
N LEU A 65 -20.05 19.43 -8.48
CA LEU A 65 -19.38 18.20 -8.08
C LEU A 65 -18.67 18.40 -6.75
N LEU A 66 -18.66 17.37 -5.92
CA LEU A 66 -17.90 17.30 -4.69
C LEU A 66 -16.96 16.09 -4.74
N SER A 67 -15.73 16.28 -4.26
CA SER A 67 -14.76 15.19 -4.09
C SER A 67 -15.17 14.29 -2.93
N VAL A 68 -15.09 12.98 -3.13
CA VAL A 68 -15.28 11.95 -2.10
C VAL A 68 -14.10 10.98 -2.06
#